data_AF-A0A8X7NPC2-F1
#
_entry.id   AF-A0A8X7NPC2-F1
#
_cell.length_a   1.000
_cell.length_b   1.000
_cell.length_c   1.000
_cell.angle_alpha   90.00
_cell.angle_beta   90.00
_cell.angle_gamma   90.00
#
_symmetry.space_group_name_H-M   'P 1'
#
loop_
_entity.id
_entity.type
_entity.pdbx_description
1 polymer ?
#
loop_
_entity_poly.entity_id
_entity_poly.type
_entity_poly.pdbx_seq_one_letter_code
_entity_poly.pdbx_strand_id
1 'polypeptide(L)'
;MSAENSLESIPKILEQSLIPQFSNQAEKALKSMENEPGFSINLLHIIASTNLSNSIRLAAALYFKNLVKRKWITEDGTNYLLPLEDVNKIKFEIIDVMISLPNQLQIQVGEAITLIAECDFPHNWPNLIDILVSKLSLTDFVNNKAILLVSHSIFKKWRPLFRSDELFLEIKLVLEKFVEPFLKLFVELDHLVDKSKDNEAQLVIYFENLLLLMQIYYDFNCQDIPEFFEDHMNELMNIVHKYLVYDNPLLLKKDEDEEVDVLIKVKTSIIELLSLYVTRYADVFEPLIQTFITSVWDLINNFVTKQLNLIY
;
A
#
# COMPACT_ATOMS: atom_id res chain seq x y z
N MET A 1 9.10 -30.94 14.85
CA MET A 1 9.94 -29.74 14.74
C MET A 1 11.35 -30.13 15.08
N SER A 2 12.31 -29.82 14.20
CA SER A 2 13.73 -29.92 14.52
C SER A 2 14.11 -28.92 15.61
N ALA A 3 15.19 -29.18 16.35
CA ALA A 3 15.71 -28.22 17.34
C ALA A 3 16.19 -26.90 16.70
N GLU A 4 16.44 -26.92 15.39
CA GLU A 4 16.86 -25.77 14.60
C GLU A 4 15.69 -24.86 14.20
N ASN A 5 14.48 -25.41 14.06
CA ASN A 5 13.26 -24.63 13.83
C ASN A 5 12.72 -24.04 15.14
N SER A 6 13.41 -23.01 15.64
CA SER A 6 13.06 -22.32 16.87
C SER A 6 13.35 -20.82 16.79
N LEU A 7 12.69 -20.05 17.68
CA LEU A 7 12.92 -18.61 17.83
C LEU A 7 14.34 -18.26 18.31
N GLU A 8 15.12 -19.23 18.78
CA GLU A 8 16.52 -19.02 19.20
C GLU A 8 17.54 -19.34 18.10
N SER A 9 17.24 -20.35 17.28
CA SER A 9 18.17 -20.86 16.27
C SER A 9 18.05 -20.12 14.94
N ILE A 10 16.83 -19.82 14.48
CA ILE A 10 16.60 -19.14 13.19
C ILE A 10 17.26 -17.76 13.14
N PRO A 11 17.20 -16.90 14.18
CA PRO A 11 17.89 -15.60 14.16
C PRO A 11 19.41 -15.71 13.96
N LYS A 12 20.05 -16.74 14.54
CA LYS A 12 21.49 -16.98 14.40
C LYS A 12 21.85 -17.36 12.96
N ILE A 13 21.02 -18.16 12.32
CA ILE A 13 21.20 -18.55 10.92
C ILE A 13 20.96 -17.35 10.00
N LEU A 14 19.95 -16.53 10.29
CA LEU A 14 19.70 -15.29 9.55
C LEU A 14 20.87 -14.30 9.67
N GLU A 15 21.46 -14.17 10.86
CA GLU A 15 22.66 -13.35 11.07
C GLU A 15 23.84 -13.85 10.23
N GLN A 16 24.06 -15.16 10.16
CA GLN A 16 25.07 -15.75 9.28
C GLN A 16 24.78 -15.49 7.80
N SER A 17 23.51 -15.37 7.39
CA SER A 17 23.14 -15.12 6.00
C SER A 17 23.59 -13.75 5.50
N LEU A 18 23.76 -12.78 6.42
CA LEU A 18 24.27 -11.43 6.16
C LEU A 18 25.78 -11.38 5.97
N ILE A 19 26.51 -12.43 6.33
CA ILE A 19 27.97 -12.51 6.20
C ILE A 19 28.30 -13.24 4.89
N PRO A 20 28.98 -12.61 3.91
CA PRO A 20 29.24 -13.21 2.59
C PRO A 20 29.88 -14.61 2.64
N GLN A 21 30.76 -14.84 3.62
CA GLN A 21 31.45 -16.13 3.81
C GLN A 21 30.49 -17.27 4.20
N PHE A 22 29.43 -16.99 4.95
CA PHE A 22 28.50 -17.99 5.49
C PHE A 22 27.15 -18.00 4.78
N SER A 23 26.89 -17.04 3.89
CA SER A 23 25.60 -16.84 3.22
C SER A 23 25.05 -18.11 2.55
N ASN A 24 25.89 -18.81 1.78
CA ASN A 24 25.49 -20.05 1.10
C ASN A 24 25.12 -21.19 2.06
N GLN A 25 25.79 -21.28 3.22
CA GLN A 25 25.52 -22.30 4.21
C GLN A 25 24.24 -21.99 4.98
N ALA A 26 24.08 -20.72 5.38
CA ALA A 26 22.88 -20.23 6.05
C ALA A 26 21.63 -20.41 5.17
N GLU A 27 21.72 -20.10 3.87
CA GLU A 27 20.60 -20.29 2.94
C GLU A 27 20.21 -21.76 2.80
N LYS A 28 21.18 -22.68 2.74
CA LYS A 28 20.90 -24.12 2.72
C LYS A 28 20.21 -24.60 4.00
N ALA A 29 20.63 -24.10 5.16
CA ALA A 29 20.01 -24.43 6.44
C ALA A 29 18.57 -23.92 6.54
N LEU A 30 18.32 -22.67 6.11
CA LEU A 30 16.96 -22.11 6.05
C LEU A 30 16.08 -22.91 5.08
N LYS A 31 16.61 -23.29 3.91
CA LYS A 31 15.89 -24.11 2.93
C LYS A 31 15.55 -25.51 3.44
N SER A 32 16.39 -26.14 4.26
CA SER A 32 16.05 -27.44 4.85
C SER A 32 14.91 -27.37 5.86
N MET A 33 14.73 -26.23 6.52
CA MET A 33 13.66 -26.02 7.51
C MET A 33 12.36 -25.48 6.92
N GLU A 34 12.36 -24.97 5.68
CA GLU A 34 11.24 -24.18 5.17
C GLU A 34 9.91 -24.95 4.98
N ASN A 35 9.97 -26.29 4.99
CA ASN A 35 8.79 -27.16 4.95
C ASN A 35 8.33 -27.64 6.34
N GLU A 36 9.08 -27.32 7.40
CA GLU A 36 8.72 -27.75 8.74
C GLU A 36 7.53 -26.94 9.27
N PRO A 37 6.54 -27.59 9.92
CA PRO A 37 5.48 -26.89 10.63
C PRO A 37 6.01 -25.84 11.60
N GLY A 38 5.39 -24.66 11.59
CA GLY A 38 5.75 -23.52 12.44
C GLY A 38 6.95 -22.71 11.95
N PHE A 39 7.71 -23.12 10.92
CA PHE A 39 8.86 -22.34 10.44
C PHE A 39 8.43 -20.96 9.92
N SER A 40 7.37 -20.94 9.11
CA SER A 40 6.84 -19.70 8.52
C SER A 40 6.28 -18.74 9.59
N ILE A 41 5.68 -19.30 10.65
CA ILE A 41 5.19 -18.57 11.83
C ILE A 41 6.35 -18.03 12.67
N ASN A 42 7.39 -18.84 12.89
CA ASN A 42 8.58 -18.41 13.60
C ASN A 42 9.26 -17.23 12.88
N LEU A 43 9.32 -17.25 11.54
CA LEU A 43 9.80 -16.09 10.78
C LEU A 43 8.95 -14.83 11.05
N LEU A 44 7.62 -14.95 11.06
CA LEU A 44 6.73 -13.84 11.36
C LEU A 44 6.95 -13.28 12.78
N HIS A 45 7.11 -14.15 13.77
CA HIS A 45 7.40 -13.75 15.15
C HIS A 45 8.79 -13.12 15.32
N ILE A 46 9.79 -13.59 14.57
CA ILE A 46 11.14 -12.98 14.53
C ILE A 46 11.07 -11.56 13.95
N ILE A 47 10.28 -11.33 12.91
CA ILE A 47 10.08 -9.99 12.33
C ILE A 47 9.47 -9.04 13.37
N ALA A 48 8.50 -9.52 14.15
CA ALA A 48 7.82 -8.77 15.21
C ALA A 48 8.68 -8.54 16.46
N SER A 49 9.76 -9.33 16.65
CA SER A 49 10.57 -9.33 17.88
C SER A 49 11.46 -8.08 17.99
N THR A 50 11.07 -7.13 18.85
CA THR A 50 11.79 -5.85 19.05
C THR A 50 13.12 -5.98 19.78
N ASN A 51 13.38 -7.13 20.41
CA ASN A 51 14.65 -7.47 21.07
C ASN A 51 15.74 -7.93 20.08
N LEU A 52 15.41 -8.17 18.81
CA LEU A 52 16.37 -8.54 17.76
C LEU A 52 16.82 -7.31 16.97
N SER A 53 18.02 -7.39 16.38
CA SER A 53 18.55 -6.30 15.55
C SER A 53 17.71 -6.12 14.28
N ASN A 54 17.60 -4.86 13.81
CA ASN A 54 16.84 -4.55 12.59
C ASN A 54 17.37 -5.30 11.36
N SER A 55 18.68 -5.57 11.28
CA SER A 55 19.27 -6.33 10.17
C SER A 55 18.76 -7.77 10.13
N ILE A 56 18.65 -8.44 11.29
CA ILE A 56 18.11 -9.81 11.38
C ILE A 56 16.63 -9.81 11.05
N ARG A 57 15.86 -8.85 11.60
CA ARG A 57 14.42 -8.71 11.33
C ARG A 57 14.15 -8.46 9.84
N LEU A 58 14.99 -7.66 9.19
CA LEU A 58 14.89 -7.39 7.75
C LEU A 58 15.24 -8.64 6.93
N ALA A 59 16.29 -9.37 7.30
CA ALA A 59 16.62 -10.65 6.66
C ALA A 59 15.46 -11.65 6.79
N ALA A 60 14.81 -11.71 7.96
CA ALA A 60 13.62 -12.54 8.18
C ALA A 60 12.46 -12.12 7.28
N ALA A 61 12.17 -10.81 7.18
CA ALA A 61 11.09 -10.28 6.34
C ALA A 61 11.32 -10.56 4.85
N LEU A 62 12.54 -10.37 4.37
CA LEU A 62 12.94 -10.71 2.99
C LEU A 62 12.82 -12.21 2.73
N TYR A 63 13.27 -13.06 3.67
CA TYR A 63 13.15 -14.50 3.53
C TYR A 63 11.68 -14.93 3.53
N PHE A 64 10.86 -14.40 4.45
CA PHE A 64 9.43 -14.68 4.55
C PHE A 64 8.69 -14.30 3.26
N LYS A 65 8.91 -13.09 2.74
CA LYS A 65 8.35 -12.67 1.45
C LYS A 65 8.73 -13.63 0.32
N ASN A 66 10.02 -13.99 0.24
CA ASN A 66 10.50 -14.91 -0.78
C ASN A 66 9.97 -16.34 -0.58
N LEU A 67 9.72 -16.76 0.66
CA LEU A 67 9.09 -18.04 0.98
C LEU A 67 7.64 -18.06 0.48
N VAL A 68 6.84 -17.03 0.81
CA VAL A 68 5.47 -16.87 0.29
C VAL A 68 5.47 -16.93 -1.23
N LYS A 69 6.34 -16.15 -1.89
CA LYS A 69 6.44 -16.15 -3.36
C LYS A 69 6.72 -17.53 -3.97
N ARG A 70 7.52 -18.38 -3.31
CA ARG A 70 7.92 -19.70 -3.83
C ARG A 70 7.00 -20.83 -3.39
N LYS A 71 6.36 -20.72 -2.23
CA LYS A 71 5.74 -21.83 -1.50
C LYS A 71 4.36 -21.51 -0.94
N TRP A 72 3.68 -20.46 -1.39
CA TRP A 72 2.31 -20.26 -0.96
C TRP A 72 1.38 -21.33 -1.53
N ILE A 73 1.26 -21.38 -2.86
CA ILE A 73 0.38 -22.28 -3.60
C ILE A 73 1.14 -22.96 -4.74
N THR A 74 0.66 -24.12 -5.19
CA THR A 74 1.19 -24.83 -6.36
C THR A 74 1.00 -24.01 -7.65
N GLU A 75 1.80 -24.28 -8.69
CA GLU A 75 1.71 -23.55 -9.97
C GLU A 75 0.34 -23.65 -10.65
N ASP A 76 -0.41 -24.73 -10.38
CA ASP A 76 -1.79 -24.93 -10.85
C ASP A 76 -2.84 -24.26 -9.95
N GLY A 77 -2.44 -23.63 -8.84
CA GLY A 77 -3.31 -22.91 -7.92
C GLY A 77 -4.22 -23.80 -7.06
N THR A 78 -3.96 -25.11 -6.98
CA THR A 78 -4.90 -26.06 -6.36
C THR A 78 -4.59 -26.38 -4.89
N ASN A 79 -3.32 -26.36 -4.48
CA ASN A 79 -2.90 -26.82 -3.17
C ASN A 79 -1.89 -25.87 -2.51
N TYR A 80 -2.00 -25.70 -1.20
CA TYR A 80 -0.98 -25.00 -0.41
C TYR A 80 0.29 -25.84 -0.29
N LEU A 81 1.45 -25.21 -0.45
CA LEU A 81 2.76 -25.85 -0.30
C LEU A 81 3.31 -25.73 1.13
N LEU A 82 2.80 -24.77 1.92
CA LEU A 82 3.04 -24.68 3.36
C LEU A 82 2.01 -25.53 4.15
N PRO A 83 2.34 -25.94 5.38
CA PRO A 83 1.38 -26.57 6.28
C PRO A 83 0.12 -25.70 6.44
N LEU A 84 -1.07 -26.32 6.35
CA LEU A 84 -2.34 -25.58 6.34
C LEU A 84 -2.58 -24.78 7.64
N GLU A 85 -2.11 -25.30 8.78
CA GLU A 85 -2.17 -24.59 10.07
C GLU A 85 -1.34 -23.29 10.04
N ASP A 86 -0.14 -23.35 9.45
CA ASP A 86 0.72 -22.19 9.24
C ASP A 86 0.03 -21.17 8.31
N VAL A 87 -0.55 -21.61 7.19
CA VAL A 87 -1.28 -20.73 6.24
C VAL A 87 -2.39 -19.96 6.96
N ASN A 88 -3.23 -20.66 7.73
CA ASN A 88 -4.33 -20.04 8.46
C ASN A 88 -3.83 -19.06 9.52
N LYS A 89 -2.76 -19.42 10.24
CA LYS A 89 -2.19 -18.56 11.28
C LYS A 89 -1.47 -17.34 10.71
N ILE A 90 -0.82 -17.46 9.56
CA ILE A 90 -0.28 -16.31 8.81
C ILE A 90 -1.40 -15.35 8.47
N LYS A 91 -2.48 -15.82 7.83
CA LYS A 91 -3.63 -14.96 7.47
C LYS A 91 -4.26 -14.27 8.68
N PHE A 92 -4.22 -14.92 9.84
CA PHE A 92 -4.75 -14.37 11.09
C PHE A 92 -3.86 -13.27 11.69
N GLU A 93 -2.53 -13.42 11.71
CA GLU A 93 -1.62 -12.53 12.44
C GLU A 93 -0.94 -11.47 11.56
N ILE A 94 -0.78 -11.70 10.26
CA ILE A 94 0.16 -10.93 9.40
C ILE A 94 -0.16 -9.43 9.30
N ILE A 95 -1.45 -9.05 9.29
CA ILE A 95 -1.86 -7.65 9.21
C ILE A 95 -1.54 -6.93 10.53
N ASP A 96 -1.83 -7.55 11.67
CA ASP A 96 -1.51 -6.99 12.98
C ASP A 96 0.00 -6.87 13.19
N VAL A 97 0.75 -7.89 12.76
CA VAL A 97 2.20 -7.82 12.73
C VAL A 97 2.66 -6.64 11.89
N MET A 98 2.18 -6.50 10.64
CA MET A 98 2.57 -5.41 9.75
C MET A 98 2.38 -4.01 10.36
N ILE A 99 1.25 -3.77 11.02
CA ILE A 99 0.94 -2.47 11.64
C ILE A 99 1.95 -2.13 12.75
N SER A 100 2.42 -3.14 13.49
CA SER A 100 3.39 -2.95 14.58
C SER A 100 4.83 -2.70 14.12
N LEU A 101 5.11 -2.81 12.81
CA LEU A 101 6.47 -2.76 12.27
C LEU A 101 6.90 -1.34 11.85
N PRO A 102 8.21 -1.02 11.95
CA PRO A 102 8.76 0.18 11.33
C PRO A 102 8.71 0.09 9.79
N ASN A 103 8.70 1.25 9.14
CA ASN A 103 8.47 1.43 7.69
C ASN A 103 9.21 0.41 6.80
N GLN A 104 10.52 0.19 7.01
CA GLN A 104 11.30 -0.71 6.15
C GLN A 104 10.84 -2.18 6.22
N LEU A 105 10.45 -2.66 7.40
CA LEU A 105 9.93 -4.02 7.58
C LEU A 105 8.48 -4.12 7.10
N GLN A 106 7.71 -3.06 7.35
CA GLN A 106 6.32 -2.95 6.94
C GLN A 106 6.16 -3.08 5.42
N ILE A 107 7.05 -2.47 4.63
CA ILE A 107 7.06 -2.61 3.16
C ILE A 107 7.23 -4.08 2.75
N GLN A 108 8.19 -4.80 3.34
CA GLN A 108 8.46 -6.20 2.98
C GLN A 108 7.30 -7.14 3.36
N VAL A 109 6.68 -6.91 4.53
CA VAL A 109 5.50 -7.68 4.96
C VAL A 109 4.26 -7.32 4.13
N GLY A 110 4.08 -6.05 3.77
CA GLY A 110 3.00 -5.60 2.88
C GLY A 110 3.08 -6.23 1.47
N GLU A 111 4.29 -6.37 0.92
CA GLU A 111 4.52 -7.13 -0.32
C GLU A 111 4.13 -8.61 -0.15
N ALA A 112 4.47 -9.23 0.98
CA ALA A 112 4.07 -10.61 1.26
C ALA A 112 2.54 -10.77 1.37
N ILE A 113 1.85 -9.84 2.05
CA ILE A 113 0.38 -9.81 2.10
C ILE A 113 -0.21 -9.67 0.70
N THR A 114 0.37 -8.80 -0.14
CA THR A 114 -0.08 -8.59 -1.51
C THR A 114 0.00 -9.88 -2.33
N LEU A 115 1.10 -10.64 -2.18
CA LEU A 115 1.30 -11.94 -2.84
C LEU A 115 0.28 -12.99 -2.35
N ILE A 116 0.05 -13.07 -1.04
CA ILE A 116 -0.97 -13.98 -0.48
C ILE A 116 -2.36 -13.61 -1.05
N ALA A 117 -2.67 -12.31 -1.10
CA ALA A 117 -3.95 -11.83 -1.58
C ALA A 117 -4.18 -12.16 -3.06
N GLU A 118 -3.18 -12.13 -3.96
CA GLU A 118 -3.41 -12.56 -5.36
C GLU A 118 -3.72 -14.05 -5.52
N CYS A 119 -3.36 -14.89 -4.55
CA CYS A 119 -3.74 -16.30 -4.58
C CYS A 119 -5.08 -16.57 -3.88
N ASP A 120 -5.36 -15.86 -2.78
CA ASP A 120 -6.41 -16.24 -1.86
C ASP A 120 -7.61 -15.29 -1.81
N PHE A 121 -7.45 -14.02 -2.19
CA PHE A 121 -8.56 -13.07 -2.21
C PHE A 121 -9.33 -13.20 -3.54
N PRO A 122 -10.67 -13.20 -3.55
CA PRO A 122 -11.58 -13.06 -2.40
C PRO A 122 -12.01 -14.38 -1.73
N HIS A 123 -11.82 -15.54 -2.38
CA HIS A 123 -12.48 -16.79 -1.98
C HIS A 123 -11.86 -17.49 -0.76
N ASN A 124 -10.53 -17.60 -0.71
CA ASN A 124 -9.79 -18.28 0.35
C ASN A 124 -9.31 -17.31 1.46
N TRP A 125 -9.63 -16.01 1.34
CA TRP A 125 -9.41 -15.01 2.38
C TRP A 125 -10.54 -13.96 2.39
N PRO A 126 -11.79 -14.37 2.64
CA PRO A 126 -12.98 -13.53 2.42
C PRO A 126 -13.11 -12.35 3.38
N ASN A 127 -12.50 -12.44 4.57
CA ASN A 127 -12.52 -11.40 5.59
C ASN A 127 -11.38 -10.38 5.46
N LEU A 128 -10.53 -10.48 4.43
CA LEU A 128 -9.37 -9.59 4.25
C LEU A 128 -9.77 -8.11 4.29
N ILE A 129 -10.81 -7.74 3.53
CA ILE A 129 -11.27 -6.34 3.45
C ILE A 129 -11.87 -5.87 4.78
N ASP A 130 -12.63 -6.72 5.47
CA ASP A 130 -13.17 -6.39 6.79
C ASP A 130 -12.04 -6.12 7.79
N ILE A 131 -10.98 -6.94 7.76
CA ILE A 131 -9.80 -6.73 8.61
C ILE A 131 -9.13 -5.40 8.27
N LEU A 132 -8.83 -5.14 6.99
CA LEU A 132 -8.17 -3.88 6.59
C LEU A 132 -8.99 -2.66 7.03
N VAL A 133 -10.30 -2.65 6.77
CA VAL A 133 -11.20 -1.57 7.17
C VAL A 133 -11.24 -1.41 8.70
N SER A 134 -11.27 -2.50 9.46
CA SER A 134 -11.29 -2.45 10.94
C SER A 134 -10.03 -1.84 11.56
N LYS A 135 -8.93 -1.77 10.81
CA LYS A 135 -7.64 -1.21 11.26
C LYS A 135 -7.44 0.25 10.85
N LEU A 136 -8.34 0.79 10.02
CA LEU A 136 -8.32 2.21 9.67
C LEU A 136 -8.79 3.07 10.86
N SER A 137 -8.13 4.20 11.07
CA SER A 137 -8.42 5.13 12.16
C SER A 137 -8.45 6.56 11.66
N LEU A 138 -9.46 7.33 12.07
CA LEU A 138 -9.52 8.77 11.76
C LEU A 138 -8.48 9.61 12.53
N THR A 139 -7.69 8.98 13.41
CA THR A 139 -6.71 9.69 14.27
C THR A 139 -5.28 9.19 14.12
N ASP A 140 -5.07 8.07 13.41
CA ASP A 140 -3.76 7.42 13.31
C ASP A 140 -3.36 7.21 11.84
N PHE A 141 -2.91 8.31 11.22
CA PHE A 141 -2.47 8.30 9.83
C PHE A 141 -1.09 7.66 9.64
N VAL A 142 -0.32 7.43 10.72
CA VAL A 142 0.93 6.67 10.63
C VAL A 142 0.59 5.21 10.30
N ASN A 143 -0.35 4.62 11.04
CA ASN A 143 -0.77 3.24 10.79
C ASN A 143 -1.66 3.09 9.55
N ASN A 144 -2.52 4.08 9.25
CA ASN A 144 -3.34 4.03 8.03
C ASN A 144 -2.49 3.88 6.77
N LYS A 145 -1.32 4.54 6.70
CA LYS A 145 -0.43 4.46 5.53
C LYS A 145 -0.14 3.01 5.14
N ALA A 146 0.12 2.15 6.12
CA ALA A 146 0.40 0.73 5.90
C ALA A 146 -0.80 -0.02 5.31
N ILE A 147 -1.97 0.23 5.90
CA ILE A 147 -3.23 -0.39 5.48
C ILE A 147 -3.60 0.05 4.06
N LEU A 148 -3.50 1.35 3.78
CA LEU A 148 -3.77 1.93 2.47
C LEU A 148 -2.77 1.43 1.43
N LEU A 149 -1.49 1.27 1.77
CA LEU A 149 -0.47 0.72 0.87
C LEU A 149 -0.79 -0.71 0.44
N VAL A 150 -1.18 -1.56 1.39
CA VAL A 150 -1.61 -2.94 1.08
C VAL A 150 -2.90 -2.93 0.28
N SER A 151 -3.87 -2.10 0.67
CA SER A 151 -5.16 -1.97 -0.03
C SER A 151 -4.94 -1.57 -1.50
N HIS A 152 -4.20 -0.50 -1.75
CA HIS A 152 -3.79 -0.08 -3.09
C HIS A 152 -3.08 -1.20 -3.86
N SER A 153 -2.17 -1.93 -3.21
CA SER A 153 -1.42 -3.00 -3.88
C SER A 153 -2.29 -4.18 -4.33
N ILE A 154 -3.40 -4.43 -3.64
CA ILE A 154 -4.43 -5.39 -4.05
C ILE A 154 -5.27 -4.80 -5.18
N PHE A 155 -5.83 -3.59 -5.00
CA PHE A 155 -6.81 -3.00 -5.90
C PHE A 155 -6.22 -2.56 -7.26
N LYS A 156 -4.96 -2.10 -7.28
CA LYS A 156 -4.30 -1.68 -8.53
C LYS A 156 -4.21 -2.78 -9.59
N LYS A 157 -4.34 -4.06 -9.18
CA LYS A 157 -4.35 -5.20 -10.10
C LYS A 157 -5.56 -5.19 -11.01
N TRP A 158 -6.63 -4.49 -10.67
CA TRP A 158 -7.79 -4.33 -11.53
C TRP A 158 -7.48 -3.48 -12.77
N ARG A 159 -6.52 -2.54 -12.70
CA ARG A 159 -6.23 -1.60 -13.79
C ARG A 159 -5.91 -2.26 -15.14
N PRO A 160 -5.01 -3.27 -15.22
CA PRO A 160 -4.71 -3.93 -16.50
C PRO A 160 -5.71 -5.01 -16.91
N LEU A 161 -6.67 -5.39 -16.05
CA LEU A 161 -7.56 -6.51 -16.32
C LEU A 161 -8.70 -6.10 -17.26
N PHE A 162 -9.08 -7.04 -18.13
CA PHE A 162 -10.32 -6.89 -18.90
C PHE A 162 -11.53 -7.10 -18.00
N ARG A 163 -12.61 -6.38 -18.33
CA ARG A 163 -13.91 -6.55 -17.67
C ARG A 163 -14.36 -8.00 -17.73
N SER A 164 -14.71 -8.55 -16.56
CA SER A 164 -15.35 -9.85 -16.39
C SER A 164 -16.32 -9.79 -15.21
N ASP A 165 -17.29 -10.72 -15.16
CA ASP A 165 -18.24 -10.79 -14.05
C ASP A 165 -17.54 -11.10 -12.72
N GLU A 166 -16.52 -11.96 -12.75
CA GLU A 166 -15.71 -12.30 -11.57
C GLU A 166 -14.99 -11.07 -11.00
N LEU A 167 -14.36 -10.27 -11.86
CA LEU A 167 -13.70 -9.03 -11.46
C LEU A 167 -14.71 -8.03 -10.87
N PHE A 168 -15.88 -7.88 -11.48
CA PHE A 168 -16.90 -6.94 -11.00
C PHE A 168 -17.54 -7.40 -9.68
N LEU A 169 -17.65 -8.70 -9.44
CA LEU A 169 -18.08 -9.23 -8.14
C LEU A 169 -17.05 -8.94 -7.05
N GLU A 170 -15.75 -9.11 -7.35
CA GLU A 170 -14.66 -8.74 -6.44
C GLU A 170 -14.68 -7.24 -6.13
N ILE A 171 -14.73 -6.38 -7.16
CA ILE A 171 -14.78 -4.93 -7.01
C ILE A 171 -16.00 -4.54 -6.17
N LYS A 172 -17.19 -5.10 -6.45
CA LYS A 172 -18.40 -4.83 -5.68
C LYS A 172 -18.23 -5.19 -4.20
N LEU A 173 -17.65 -6.35 -3.90
CA LEU A 173 -17.37 -6.78 -2.52
C LEU A 173 -16.47 -5.79 -1.79
N VAL A 174 -15.43 -5.26 -2.47
CA VAL A 174 -14.56 -4.25 -1.88
C VAL A 174 -15.32 -2.93 -1.67
N LEU A 175 -16.03 -2.46 -2.70
CA LEU A 175 -16.74 -1.19 -2.65
C LEU A 175 -17.76 -1.16 -1.52
N GLU A 176 -18.56 -2.22 -1.35
CA GLU A 176 -19.57 -2.34 -0.28
C GLU A 176 -18.99 -2.14 1.14
N LYS A 177 -17.70 -2.42 1.33
CA LYS A 177 -17.03 -2.37 2.64
C LYS A 177 -16.13 -1.15 2.80
N PHE A 178 -15.53 -0.66 1.72
CA PHE A 178 -14.38 0.25 1.79
C PHE A 178 -14.72 1.71 1.44
N VAL A 179 -15.74 1.98 0.61
CA VAL A 179 -16.00 3.35 0.13
C VAL A 179 -16.39 4.33 1.24
N GLU A 180 -17.17 3.88 2.21
CA GLU A 180 -17.58 4.66 3.38
C GLU A 180 -16.39 5.02 4.30
N PRO A 181 -15.57 4.05 4.75
CA PRO A 181 -14.31 4.36 5.45
C PRO A 181 -13.36 5.26 4.63
N PHE A 182 -13.27 5.03 3.32
CA PHE A 182 -12.44 5.81 2.41
C PHE A 182 -12.86 7.29 2.40
N LEU A 183 -14.15 7.58 2.20
CA LEU A 183 -14.65 8.95 2.19
C LEU A 183 -14.39 9.65 3.53
N LYS A 184 -14.68 8.98 4.65
CA LYS A 184 -14.44 9.53 6.00
C LYS A 184 -12.97 9.85 6.24
N LEU A 185 -12.06 8.97 5.85
CA LEU A 185 -10.63 9.21 5.94
C LEU A 185 -10.19 10.37 5.07
N PHE A 186 -10.71 10.45 3.85
CA PHE A 186 -10.32 11.47 2.89
C PHE A 186 -10.76 12.87 3.35
N VAL A 187 -11.99 13.00 3.87
CA VAL A 187 -12.51 14.24 4.46
C VAL A 187 -11.76 14.60 5.76
N GLU A 188 -11.54 13.66 6.67
CA GLU A 188 -10.82 13.96 7.91
C GLU A 188 -9.36 14.35 7.65
N LEU A 189 -8.68 13.67 6.73
CA LEU A 189 -7.33 14.04 6.31
C LEU A 189 -7.30 15.48 5.80
N ASP A 190 -8.31 15.88 5.01
CA ASP A 190 -8.42 17.24 4.51
C ASP A 190 -8.47 18.28 5.63
N HIS A 191 -9.30 18.02 6.65
CA HIS A 191 -9.40 18.85 7.84
C HIS A 191 -8.10 18.90 8.65
N LEU A 192 -7.38 17.78 8.77
CA LEU A 192 -6.14 17.69 9.53
C LEU A 192 -4.97 18.39 8.84
N VAL A 193 -4.90 18.33 7.51
CA VAL A 193 -3.93 19.11 6.72
C VAL A 193 -4.13 20.60 6.96
N ASP A 194 -5.39 21.08 6.98
CA ASP A 194 -5.67 22.49 7.24
C ASP A 194 -5.26 22.94 8.64
N LYS A 195 -5.36 22.05 9.64
CA LYS A 195 -4.94 22.33 11.02
C LYS A 195 -3.43 22.27 11.23
N SER A 196 -2.71 21.61 10.32
CA SER A 196 -1.29 21.28 10.51
C SER A 196 -0.37 22.00 9.52
N LYS A 197 -0.83 23.13 8.94
CA LYS A 197 -0.11 23.87 7.86
C LYS A 197 1.32 24.28 8.20
N ASP A 198 1.62 24.45 9.49
CA ASP A 198 2.93 24.86 9.98
C ASP A 198 3.75 23.70 10.57
N ASN A 199 3.26 22.45 10.47
CA ASN A 199 3.92 21.26 11.00
C ASN A 199 4.36 20.32 9.86
N GLU A 200 5.61 20.50 9.42
CA GLU A 200 6.23 19.73 8.34
C GLU A 200 6.09 18.20 8.55
N ALA A 201 6.42 17.70 9.74
CA ALA A 201 6.38 16.25 10.01
C ALA A 201 4.96 15.66 9.88
N GLN A 202 3.93 16.37 10.37
CA GLN A 202 2.54 15.93 10.22
C GLN A 202 2.06 16.04 8.78
N LEU A 203 2.41 17.13 8.08
CA LEU A 203 2.05 17.31 6.68
C LEU A 203 2.63 16.21 5.81
N VAL A 204 3.89 15.81 6.00
CA VAL A 204 4.49 14.70 5.26
C VAL A 204 3.67 13.42 5.46
N ILE A 205 3.32 13.09 6.70
CA ILE A 205 2.49 11.90 6.99
C ILE A 205 1.14 11.98 6.29
N TYR A 206 0.45 13.12 6.36
CA TYR A 206 -0.86 13.28 5.71
C TYR A 206 -0.74 13.22 4.18
N PHE A 207 0.28 13.82 3.58
CA PHE A 207 0.46 13.77 2.12
C PHE A 207 0.84 12.38 1.61
N GLU A 208 1.56 11.58 2.40
CA GLU A 208 1.81 10.17 2.08
C GLU A 208 0.52 9.34 2.09
N ASN A 209 -0.40 9.62 3.03
CA ASN A 209 -1.71 8.98 3.06
C ASN A 209 -2.61 9.48 1.93
N LEU A 210 -2.59 10.79 1.64
CA LEU A 210 -3.33 11.40 0.55
C LEU A 210 -2.94 10.80 -0.80
N LEU A 211 -1.64 10.56 -1.02
CA LEU A 211 -1.15 9.88 -2.22
C LEU A 211 -1.82 8.51 -2.39
N LEU A 212 -1.83 7.70 -1.33
CA LEU A 212 -2.44 6.37 -1.36
C LEU A 212 -3.97 6.45 -1.54
N LEU A 213 -4.63 7.42 -0.91
CA LEU A 213 -6.06 7.65 -1.12
C LEU A 213 -6.37 8.06 -2.58
N MET A 214 -5.56 8.93 -3.20
CA MET A 214 -5.70 9.28 -4.62
C MET A 214 -5.52 8.06 -5.53
N GLN A 215 -4.53 7.22 -5.24
CA GLN A 215 -4.28 6.00 -6.01
C GLN A 215 -5.41 4.98 -5.86
N ILE A 216 -5.95 4.81 -4.65
CA ILE A 216 -7.12 3.97 -4.38
C ILE A 216 -8.38 4.54 -5.05
N TYR A 217 -8.53 5.87 -5.07
CA TYR A 217 -9.63 6.52 -5.78
C TYR A 217 -9.58 6.16 -7.28
N TYR A 218 -8.40 6.22 -7.89
CA TYR A 218 -8.22 5.73 -9.25
C TYR A 218 -8.57 4.23 -9.36
N ASP A 219 -8.08 3.39 -8.45
CA ASP A 219 -8.34 1.94 -8.49
C ASP A 219 -9.84 1.63 -8.46
N PHE A 220 -10.61 2.29 -7.59
CA PHE A 220 -12.06 2.11 -7.50
C PHE A 220 -12.82 2.51 -8.76
N ASN A 221 -12.26 3.42 -9.56
CA ASN A 221 -12.89 3.96 -10.76
C ASN A 221 -12.22 3.46 -12.04
N CYS A 222 -11.26 2.53 -11.98
CA CYS A 222 -10.48 2.16 -13.16
C CYS A 222 -11.23 1.26 -14.14
N GLN A 223 -12.30 0.58 -13.70
CA GLN A 223 -13.11 -0.33 -14.53
C GLN A 223 -14.40 0.33 -15.00
N ASP A 224 -15.12 0.96 -14.07
CA ASP A 224 -16.33 1.74 -14.27
C ASP A 224 -16.41 2.80 -13.18
N ILE A 225 -17.29 3.79 -13.30
CA ILE A 225 -17.58 4.73 -12.21
C ILE A 225 -18.69 4.14 -11.32
N PRO A 226 -18.43 3.78 -10.06
CA PRO A 226 -19.48 3.29 -9.17
C PRO A 226 -20.43 4.42 -8.75
N GLU A 227 -21.71 4.08 -8.51
CA GLU A 227 -22.77 5.02 -8.06
C GLU A 227 -22.33 5.89 -6.87
N PHE A 228 -21.63 5.31 -5.89
CA PHE A 228 -21.07 6.04 -4.76
C PHE A 228 -20.19 7.24 -5.19
N PHE A 229 -19.35 7.07 -6.21
CA PHE A 229 -18.46 8.12 -6.69
C PHE A 229 -19.18 9.14 -7.59
N GLU A 230 -20.30 8.76 -8.22
CA GLU A 230 -21.18 9.71 -8.91
C GLU A 230 -21.92 10.60 -7.89
N ASP A 231 -22.52 10.00 -6.87
CA ASP A 231 -23.28 10.69 -5.83
C ASP A 231 -22.41 11.67 -5.03
N HIS A 232 -21.17 11.27 -4.75
CA HIS A 232 -20.18 12.08 -4.00
C HIS A 232 -19.21 12.85 -4.90
N MET A 233 -19.45 12.92 -6.22
CA MET A 233 -18.55 13.53 -7.21
C MET A 233 -18.11 14.93 -6.81
N ASN A 234 -19.06 15.81 -6.48
CA ASN A 234 -18.75 17.22 -6.16
C ASN A 234 -17.92 17.34 -4.88
N GLU A 235 -18.26 16.58 -3.83
CA GLU A 235 -17.54 16.60 -2.55
C GLU A 235 -16.09 16.14 -2.74
N LEU A 236 -15.91 14.98 -3.38
CA LEU A 236 -14.60 14.38 -3.62
C LEU A 236 -13.75 15.24 -4.56
N MET A 237 -14.31 15.70 -5.67
CA MET A 237 -13.58 16.49 -6.65
C MET A 237 -13.22 17.89 -6.14
N ASN A 238 -13.98 18.46 -5.22
CA ASN A 238 -13.58 19.70 -4.55
C ASN A 238 -12.29 19.52 -3.74
N ILE A 239 -12.16 18.38 -3.03
CA ILE A 239 -10.92 18.05 -2.29
C ILE A 239 -9.78 17.77 -3.27
N VAL A 240 -10.03 17.00 -4.33
CA VAL A 240 -9.04 16.74 -5.40
C VAL A 240 -8.54 18.06 -6.02
N HIS A 241 -9.44 18.99 -6.33
CA HIS A 241 -9.11 20.29 -6.89
C HIS A 241 -8.25 21.12 -5.91
N LYS A 242 -8.63 21.17 -4.64
CA LYS A 242 -7.86 21.84 -3.58
C LYS A 242 -6.40 21.36 -3.57
N TYR A 243 -6.16 20.05 -3.65
CA TYR A 243 -4.81 19.48 -3.63
C TYR A 243 -4.02 19.61 -4.94
N LEU A 244 -4.71 19.75 -6.08
CA LEU A 244 -4.06 20.06 -7.35
C LEU A 244 -3.36 21.43 -7.28
N VAL A 245 -4.04 22.43 -6.72
CA VAL A 245 -3.52 23.80 -6.61
C VAL A 245 -2.83 24.08 -5.28
N TYR A 246 -2.81 23.12 -4.36
CA TYR A 246 -2.16 23.26 -3.05
C TYR A 246 -0.66 23.52 -3.21
N ASP A 247 -0.16 24.46 -2.41
CA ASP A 247 1.25 24.81 -2.34
C ASP A 247 1.63 25.04 -0.88
N ASN A 248 2.71 24.41 -0.44
CA ASN A 248 3.28 24.62 0.89
C ASN A 248 4.79 24.37 0.82
N PRO A 249 5.63 25.38 1.10
CA PRO A 249 7.09 25.24 1.06
C PRO A 249 7.64 24.16 1.99
N LEU A 250 6.92 23.77 3.04
CA LEU A 250 7.34 22.70 3.96
C LEU A 250 7.32 21.30 3.31
N LEU A 251 6.60 21.14 2.19
CA LEU A 251 6.54 19.87 1.45
C LEU A 251 7.55 19.78 0.30
N LEU A 252 8.32 20.83 0.08
CA LEU A 252 9.39 20.88 -0.92
C LEU A 252 10.68 20.38 -0.27
N LYS A 253 11.32 19.37 -0.85
CA LYS A 253 12.64 18.94 -0.40
C LYS A 253 13.68 20.02 -0.70
N LYS A 254 14.62 20.17 0.24
CA LYS A 254 15.67 21.21 0.20
C LYS A 254 16.94 20.76 -0.54
N ASP A 255 17.10 19.47 -0.79
CA ASP A 255 18.26 18.88 -1.45
C ASP A 255 17.89 18.27 -2.82
N GLU A 256 18.70 18.53 -3.84
CA GLU A 256 18.47 18.14 -5.25
C GLU A 256 18.77 16.65 -5.55
N ASP A 257 19.42 15.93 -4.62
CA ASP A 257 20.05 14.64 -4.93
C ASP A 257 19.20 13.38 -4.74
N GLU A 258 17.96 13.40 -4.19
CA GLU A 258 17.13 12.17 -4.14
C GLU A 258 15.60 12.39 -3.92
N GLU A 259 14.80 11.68 -4.75
CA GLU A 259 13.34 11.46 -4.73
C GLU A 259 12.40 12.67 -4.95
N VAL A 260 11.50 12.55 -5.92
CA VAL A 260 10.37 13.46 -6.18
C VAL A 260 9.54 13.75 -4.91
N ASP A 261 9.26 15.04 -4.66
CA ASP A 261 8.45 15.51 -3.53
C ASP A 261 7.10 14.80 -3.44
N VAL A 262 6.64 14.52 -2.21
CA VAL A 262 5.34 13.87 -1.98
C VAL A 262 4.18 14.70 -2.56
N LEU A 263 4.29 16.04 -2.51
CA LEU A 263 3.31 16.93 -3.12
C LEU A 263 3.25 16.76 -4.64
N ILE A 264 4.40 16.62 -5.30
CA ILE A 264 4.46 16.37 -6.75
C ILE A 264 3.83 15.01 -7.07
N LYS A 265 4.16 13.96 -6.30
CA LYS A 265 3.55 12.63 -6.45
C LYS A 265 2.02 12.67 -6.33
N VAL A 266 1.48 13.39 -5.35
CA VAL A 266 0.04 13.60 -5.18
C VAL A 266 -0.56 14.29 -6.41
N LYS A 267 0.04 15.38 -6.90
CA LYS A 267 -0.44 16.09 -8.09
C LYS A 267 -0.39 15.20 -9.34
N THR A 268 0.63 14.37 -9.49
CA THR A 268 0.70 13.37 -10.58
C THR A 268 -0.47 12.39 -10.50
N SER A 269 -0.73 11.80 -9.33
CA SER A 269 -1.87 10.88 -9.16
C SER A 269 -3.23 11.57 -9.36
N ILE A 270 -3.36 12.85 -9.01
CA ILE A 270 -4.56 13.65 -9.34
C ILE A 270 -4.71 13.78 -10.85
N ILE A 271 -3.64 14.12 -11.59
CA ILE A 271 -3.69 14.24 -13.06
C ILE A 271 -4.06 12.90 -13.71
N GLU A 272 -3.56 11.78 -13.20
CA GLU A 272 -3.95 10.44 -13.66
C GLU A 272 -5.46 10.19 -13.45
N LEU A 273 -5.98 10.51 -12.26
CA LEU A 273 -7.41 10.40 -11.96
C LEU A 273 -8.26 11.29 -12.87
N LEU A 274 -7.85 12.54 -13.08
CA LEU A 274 -8.56 13.46 -13.97
C LEU A 274 -8.53 12.98 -15.42
N SER A 275 -7.41 12.43 -15.88
CA SER A 275 -7.30 11.84 -17.21
C SER A 275 -8.28 10.67 -17.37
N LEU A 276 -8.42 9.82 -16.35
CA LEU A 276 -9.40 8.74 -16.34
C LEU A 276 -10.83 9.28 -16.47
N TYR A 277 -11.21 10.26 -15.65
CA TYR A 277 -12.55 10.85 -15.65
C TYR A 277 -12.89 11.56 -16.96
N VAL A 278 -11.97 12.36 -17.50
CA VAL A 278 -12.16 13.06 -18.78
C VAL A 278 -12.27 12.09 -19.95
N THR A 279 -11.52 10.98 -19.94
CA THR A 279 -11.50 10.05 -21.07
C THR A 279 -12.63 9.01 -21.02
N ARG A 280 -13.13 8.66 -19.83
CA ARG A 280 -14.09 7.57 -19.65
C ARG A 280 -15.46 7.99 -19.11
N TYR A 281 -15.53 9.07 -18.35
CA TYR A 281 -16.73 9.49 -17.61
C TYR A 281 -17.08 10.96 -17.90
N ALA A 282 -16.81 11.39 -19.14
CA ALA A 282 -16.92 12.80 -19.54
C ALA A 282 -18.34 13.36 -19.39
N ASP A 283 -19.36 12.52 -19.58
CA ASP A 283 -20.77 12.84 -19.45
C ASP A 283 -21.16 13.23 -18.02
N VAL A 284 -20.62 12.54 -17.02
CA VAL A 284 -20.86 12.87 -15.61
C VAL A 284 -19.90 13.95 -15.12
N PHE A 285 -18.69 13.99 -15.68
CA PHE A 285 -17.62 14.92 -15.25
C PHE A 285 -17.69 16.31 -15.91
N GLU A 286 -18.44 16.48 -17.00
CA GLU A 286 -18.53 17.71 -17.81
C GLU A 286 -18.59 19.02 -17.00
N PRO A 287 -19.43 19.13 -15.94
CA PRO A 287 -19.56 20.38 -15.18
C PRO A 287 -18.27 20.84 -14.49
N LEU A 288 -17.34 19.92 -14.24
CA LEU A 288 -16.09 20.17 -13.51
C LEU A 288 -14.88 20.32 -14.45
N ILE A 289 -14.98 19.87 -15.70
CA ILE A 289 -13.87 19.83 -16.66
C ILE A 289 -13.20 21.20 -16.81
N GLN A 290 -13.98 22.26 -16.99
CA GLN A 290 -13.43 23.60 -17.23
C GLN A 290 -12.56 24.06 -16.05
N THR A 291 -13.02 23.88 -14.82
CA THR A 291 -12.30 24.26 -13.60
C THR A 291 -10.95 23.56 -13.49
N PHE A 292 -10.93 22.25 -13.75
CA PHE A 292 -9.70 21.47 -13.70
C PHE A 292 -8.74 21.81 -14.84
N ILE A 293 -9.22 21.99 -16.08
CA ILE A 293 -8.37 22.38 -17.21
C ILE A 293 -7.66 23.69 -16.94
N THR A 294 -8.37 24.72 -16.45
CA THR A 294 -7.77 26.01 -16.10
C THR A 294 -6.67 25.82 -15.06
N SER A 295 -6.94 25.02 -14.02
CA SER A 295 -5.98 24.81 -12.93
C SER A 295 -4.75 24.02 -13.35
N VAL A 296 -4.92 22.99 -14.19
CA VAL A 296 -3.81 22.23 -14.79
C VAL A 296 -2.97 23.14 -15.70
N TRP A 297 -3.61 23.99 -16.49
CA TRP A 297 -2.92 24.94 -17.37
C TRP A 297 -2.07 25.93 -16.57
N ASP A 298 -2.63 26.52 -15.51
CA ASP A 298 -1.91 27.43 -14.63
C ASP A 298 -0.75 26.73 -13.91
N LEU A 299 -0.95 25.48 -13.48
CA LEU A 299 0.10 24.66 -12.88
C LEU A 299 1.28 24.48 -13.84
N ILE A 300 1.02 24.06 -15.08
CA ILE A 300 2.05 23.85 -16.11
C ILE A 300 2.81 25.15 -16.39
N ASN A 301 2.10 26.28 -16.56
CA ASN A 301 2.73 27.57 -16.81
C ASN A 301 3.64 28.00 -15.66
N ASN A 302 3.23 27.78 -14.42
CA ASN A 302 4.03 28.10 -13.24
C ASN A 302 5.30 27.23 -13.15
N PHE A 303 5.21 25.94 -13.48
CA PHE A 303 6.39 25.06 -13.51
C PHE A 303 7.37 25.45 -14.62
N VAL A 304 6.88 25.67 -15.84
CA VAL A 304 7.71 26.08 -17.00
C VAL A 304 8.40 27.42 -16.74
N THR A 305 7.68 28.39 -16.16
CA THR A 305 8.23 29.73 -15.87
C THR A 305 9.29 29.69 -14.77
N LYS A 306 9.12 28.85 -13.72
CA LYS A 306 10.14 28.66 -12.69
C LYS A 306 11.42 28.02 -13.23
N GLN A 307 11.31 27.09 -14.18
CA GLN A 307 12.47 26.42 -14.78
C GLN A 307 13.31 27.37 -15.66
N LEU A 308 12.68 28.33 -16.35
CA LEU A 308 13.37 29.35 -17.15
C LEU A 308 14.16 30.35 -16.28
N ASN A 309 13.69 30.64 -15.05
CA ASN A 309 14.36 31.55 -14.12
C ASN A 309 15.55 30.92 -13.38
N LEU A 310 15.78 29.61 -13.51
CA LEU A 310 16.95 28.90 -12.95
C LEU A 310 18.10 28.74 -13.97
N ILE A 311 17.88 29.12 -15.23
CA ILE A 311 18.84 28.99 -16.34
C ILE A 311 19.61 30.32 -16.58
N TYR A 312 19.34 31.35 -15.79
CA TYR A 312 20.01 32.66 -15.81
C TYR A 312 20.59 33.01 -14.43
#